data_AF-A0A938BL28-F1
#
_entry.id   AF-A0A938BL28-F1
#
_cell.length_a   1.000
_cell.length_b   1.000
_cell.length_c   1.000
_cell.angle_alpha   90.00
_cell.angle_beta   90.00
_cell.angle_gamma   90.00
#
_symmetry.space_group_name_H-M   'P 1'
#
loop_
_entity.id
_entity.type
_entity.pdbx_description
1 polymer ?
#
loop_
_entity_poly.entity_id
_entity_poly.type
_entity_poly.pdbx_seq_one_letter_code
_entity_poly.pdbx_strand_id
1 'polypeptide(L)'
;MGDVITIDGPAGAGKTTTARAVAAALGFVYLDSGALYRAIAVAAGARGLLPEEGAVWQAFVDGLRLEAQPAGSEFRVRVDGEEVTERLRAPEVAALASRIATLPEVRALVRRLLRGLAAQSSCVAEGRDMGTAVFADAKLKIFLDAPLAERARRRQLELAAAGRGQELGEVERQMAARDERDRGRELSPLRPPEDAVRIQTAGMTPAEQSALIAALYRGGGWPAGSRFHRAVRAAGGALVRLVLAPRVGGQALVPRGPFILASNHLSYLDPPLLGLLCPAPVAFLAKRELFRVPGFSHLIRALYAIPLRRGGYDKQALEAALESLRRGIPVTVFPEGTRVREGERSRPRRGAAALARLAQVPVVPARLEGSDRPLRSLLRREPIRLRFGPPLPPPDPSGAAGDGAYLEALMAAIAALRQASDARAPAPRSPDARALDPRAPDARAPAPGAPDSGPGPTGGR
;
A
#
# COMPACT_ATOMS: atom_id res chain seq x y z
N MET A 1 -14.46 12.18 19.48
CA MET A 1 -13.44 12.97 18.74
C MET A 1 -13.33 12.36 17.36
N GLY A 2 -13.35 13.18 16.30
CA GLY A 2 -13.22 12.68 14.93
C GLY A 2 -11.82 12.14 14.65
N ASP A 3 -11.72 11.20 13.72
CA ASP A 3 -10.41 10.70 13.25
C ASP A 3 -9.75 11.74 12.35
N VAL A 4 -8.45 11.98 12.55
CA VAL A 4 -7.67 12.94 11.75
C VAL A 4 -6.67 12.22 10.85
N ILE A 5 -6.69 12.57 9.56
CA ILE A 5 -5.66 12.21 8.58
C ILE A 5 -4.91 13.47 8.19
N THR A 6 -3.59 13.48 8.28
CA THR A 6 -2.76 14.61 7.81
C THR A 6 -2.12 14.30 6.47
N ILE A 7 -2.05 15.31 5.60
CA ILE A 7 -1.34 15.26 4.32
C ILE A 7 -0.39 16.44 4.24
N ASP A 8 0.88 16.18 4.54
CA ASP A 8 1.97 17.16 4.48
C ASP A 8 2.82 16.98 3.23
N GLY A 9 3.64 17.98 2.88
CA GLY A 9 4.53 17.92 1.72
C GLY A 9 4.85 19.26 1.09
N PRO A 10 5.83 19.31 0.16
CA PRO A 10 6.26 20.55 -0.49
C PRO A 10 5.18 21.10 -1.44
N ALA A 11 5.38 22.34 -1.91
CA ALA A 11 4.45 22.97 -2.86
C ALA A 11 4.43 22.18 -4.19
N GLY A 12 3.26 22.03 -4.81
CA GLY A 12 3.11 21.28 -6.07
C GLY A 12 3.15 19.75 -5.95
N ALA A 13 3.25 19.19 -4.74
CA ALA A 13 3.24 17.74 -4.51
C ALA A 13 1.86 17.06 -4.69
N GLY A 14 0.80 17.80 -5.06
CA GLY A 14 -0.55 17.25 -5.26
C GLY A 14 -1.40 17.11 -3.99
N LYS A 15 -1.04 17.80 -2.90
CA LYS A 15 -1.74 17.71 -1.60
C LYS A 15 -3.22 18.09 -1.68
N THR A 16 -3.56 19.25 -2.23
CA THR A 16 -4.94 19.76 -2.26
C THR A 16 -5.86 18.81 -2.98
N THR A 17 -5.48 18.39 -4.19
CA THR A 17 -6.26 17.44 -4.99
C THR A 17 -6.43 16.11 -4.27
N THR A 18 -5.37 15.61 -3.64
CA THR A 18 -5.39 14.34 -2.92
C THR A 18 -6.23 14.41 -1.65
N ALA A 19 -6.06 15.46 -0.84
CA ALA A 19 -6.79 15.65 0.40
C ALA A 19 -8.30 15.74 0.18
N ARG A 20 -8.72 16.48 -0.84
CA ARG A 20 -10.14 16.55 -1.26
C ARG A 20 -10.67 15.19 -1.69
N ALA A 21 -9.91 14.46 -2.51
CA ALA A 21 -10.30 13.13 -2.97
C ALA A 21 -10.38 12.11 -1.82
N VAL A 22 -9.46 12.15 -0.87
CA VAL A 22 -9.49 11.30 0.34
C VAL A 22 -10.68 11.66 1.22
N ALA A 23 -10.93 12.96 1.45
CA ALA A 23 -12.05 13.44 2.24
C ALA A 23 -13.38 12.93 1.66
N ALA A 24 -13.58 13.10 0.35
CA ALA A 24 -14.74 12.58 -0.36
C ALA A 24 -14.86 11.05 -0.24
N ALA A 25 -13.77 10.30 -0.46
CA ALA A 25 -13.77 8.84 -0.41
C ALA A 25 -14.05 8.26 1.00
N LEU A 26 -13.78 9.01 2.06
CA LEU A 26 -13.99 8.59 3.45
C LEU A 26 -15.21 9.24 4.11
N GLY A 27 -15.89 10.19 3.44
CA GLY A 27 -16.96 10.98 4.05
C GLY A 27 -16.44 11.90 5.17
N PHE A 28 -15.18 12.34 5.07
CA PHE A 28 -14.54 13.23 6.04
C PHE A 28 -14.64 14.67 5.55
N VAL A 29 -14.46 15.62 6.46
CA VAL A 29 -14.34 17.04 6.08
C VAL A 29 -12.90 17.36 5.66
N TYR A 30 -12.74 18.17 4.62
CA TYR A 30 -11.44 18.65 4.17
C TYR A 30 -11.05 19.95 4.89
N LEU A 31 -9.82 20.04 5.40
CA LEU A 31 -9.26 21.24 6.02
C LEU A 31 -8.02 21.73 5.24
N ASP A 32 -8.05 22.98 4.77
CA ASP A 32 -6.94 23.64 4.07
C ASP A 32 -6.26 24.66 5.00
N SER A 33 -5.16 24.28 5.63
CA SER A 33 -4.38 25.23 6.45
C SER A 33 -3.85 26.40 5.62
N GLY A 34 -3.48 26.14 4.36
CA GLY A 34 -3.00 27.16 3.43
C GLY A 34 -4.06 28.20 3.10
N ALA A 35 -5.33 27.83 3.02
CA ALA A 35 -6.43 28.77 2.82
C ALA A 35 -6.56 29.74 3.99
N LEU A 36 -6.38 29.27 5.23
CA LEU A 36 -6.39 30.12 6.42
C LEU A 36 -5.26 31.14 6.40
N TYR A 37 -4.01 30.72 6.11
CA TYR A 37 -2.90 31.66 5.98
C TYR A 37 -3.15 32.68 4.85
N ARG A 38 -3.75 32.26 3.73
CA ARG A 38 -4.07 33.16 2.62
C ARG A 38 -5.20 34.15 2.97
N ALA A 39 -6.19 33.73 3.74
CA ALA A 39 -7.24 34.62 4.22
C ALA A 39 -6.69 35.71 5.16
N ILE A 40 -5.78 35.33 6.08
CA ILE A 40 -5.08 36.29 6.94
C ILE A 40 -4.23 37.25 6.09
N ALA A 41 -3.56 36.75 5.04
CA ALA A 41 -2.80 37.59 4.12
C ALA A 41 -3.67 38.59 3.34
N VAL A 42 -4.88 38.20 2.90
CA VAL A 42 -5.85 39.12 2.29
C VAL A 42 -6.21 40.24 3.26
N ALA A 43 -6.53 39.88 4.51
CA ALA A 43 -6.93 40.83 5.55
C ALA A 43 -5.80 41.80 5.95
N ALA A 44 -4.57 41.30 6.04
CA ALA A 44 -3.38 42.08 6.36
C ALA A 44 -2.96 42.99 5.21
N GLY A 45 -2.97 42.47 3.97
CA GLY A 45 -2.64 43.24 2.78
C GLY A 45 -3.58 44.41 2.54
N ALA A 46 -4.88 44.24 2.82
CA ALA A 46 -5.86 45.33 2.77
C ALA A 46 -5.57 46.48 3.77
N ARG A 47 -4.83 46.18 4.85
CA ARG A 47 -4.43 47.14 5.88
C ARG A 47 -2.98 47.62 5.70
N GLY A 48 -2.29 47.21 4.63
CA GLY A 48 -0.89 47.56 4.38
C GLY A 48 0.12 46.94 5.34
N LEU A 49 -0.28 45.94 6.13
CA LEU A 49 0.58 45.32 7.14
C LEU A 49 1.72 44.51 6.52
N LEU A 50 2.94 44.80 6.94
CA LEU A 50 4.13 44.06 6.55
C LEU A 50 4.50 43.00 7.61
N PRO A 51 5.04 41.84 7.19
CA PRO A 51 5.48 40.80 8.12
C PRO A 51 6.54 41.25 9.13
N GLU A 52 7.33 42.27 8.80
CA GLU A 52 8.41 42.78 9.65
C GLU A 52 7.87 43.58 10.86
N GLU A 53 6.60 43.98 10.83
CA GLU A 53 5.94 44.81 11.86
C GLU A 53 5.43 43.97 13.05
N GLY A 54 6.29 43.10 13.58
CA GLY A 54 5.95 42.02 14.53
C GLY A 54 5.04 42.43 15.70
N ALA A 55 5.28 43.60 16.31
CA ALA A 55 4.51 44.07 17.47
C ALA A 55 3.02 44.31 17.17
N VAL A 56 2.65 44.60 15.92
CA VAL A 56 1.27 44.92 15.52
C VAL A 56 0.46 43.65 15.21
N TRP A 57 1.14 42.53 14.93
CA TRP A 57 0.49 41.29 14.50
C TRP A 57 -0.40 40.65 15.56
N GLN A 58 -0.04 40.76 16.85
CA GLN A 58 -0.87 40.24 17.93
C GLN A 58 -2.22 40.98 17.99
N ALA A 59 -2.18 42.32 18.00
CA ALA A 59 -3.39 43.13 18.01
C ALA A 59 -4.25 42.92 16.75
N PHE A 60 -3.60 42.78 15.59
CA PHE A 60 -4.30 42.46 14.34
C PHE A 60 -5.01 41.10 14.40
N VAL A 61 -4.33 40.06 14.87
CA VAL A 61 -4.89 38.70 15.00
C VAL A 61 -6.04 38.65 16.00
N ASP A 62 -5.94 39.40 17.11
CA ASP A 62 -6.99 39.46 18.14
C ASP A 62 -8.26 40.16 17.64
N GLY A 63 -8.11 41.16 16.78
CA GLY A 63 -9.23 41.88 16.14
C GLY A 63 -9.81 41.19 14.90
N LEU A 64 -9.15 40.16 14.36
CA LEU A 64 -9.53 39.53 13.10
C LEU A 64 -10.68 38.54 13.29
N ARG A 65 -11.81 38.75 12.60
CA ARG A 65 -12.88 37.74 12.53
C ARG A 65 -12.64 36.81 11.35
N LEU A 66 -12.05 35.64 11.64
CA LEU A 66 -11.78 34.60 10.65
C LEU A 66 -12.68 33.39 10.86
N GLU A 67 -13.55 33.11 9.90
CA GLU A 67 -14.49 31.99 9.93
C GLU A 67 -14.19 31.01 8.81
N ALA A 68 -14.13 29.72 9.13
CA ALA A 68 -13.89 28.66 8.15
C ALA A 68 -15.02 27.64 8.19
N GLN A 69 -15.56 27.33 7.02
CA GLN A 69 -16.72 26.46 6.84
C GLN A 69 -16.33 25.31 5.92
N PRO A 70 -15.86 24.18 6.48
CA PRO A 70 -15.64 22.98 5.70
C PRO A 70 -16.97 22.33 5.34
N ALA A 71 -17.17 22.01 4.05
CA ALA A 71 -18.37 21.36 3.55
C ALA A 71 -17.97 20.23 2.58
N GLY A 72 -17.88 19.01 3.10
CA GLY A 72 -17.37 17.87 2.34
C GLY A 72 -15.93 18.10 1.86
N SER A 73 -15.75 18.23 0.55
CA SER A 73 -14.45 18.51 -0.10
C SER A 73 -14.18 20.00 -0.35
N GLU A 74 -15.11 20.88 0.02
CA GLU A 74 -14.92 22.34 -0.05
C GLU A 74 -14.47 22.92 1.29
N PHE A 75 -13.74 24.03 1.21
CA PHE A 75 -13.27 24.77 2.38
C PHE A 75 -13.44 26.27 2.10
N ARG A 76 -14.52 26.86 2.62
CA ARG A 76 -14.82 28.28 2.45
C ARG A 76 -14.31 29.08 3.64
N VAL A 77 -13.83 30.29 3.35
CA VAL A 77 -13.25 31.15 4.39
C VAL A 77 -13.84 32.55 4.27
N ARG A 78 -14.27 33.10 5.40
CA ARG A 78 -14.76 34.47 5.52
C ARG A 78 -13.86 35.27 6.45
N VAL A 79 -13.61 36.52 6.05
CA VAL A 79 -12.83 37.50 6.80
C VAL A 79 -13.74 38.69 7.07
N ASP A 80 -13.92 39.05 8.33
CA ASP A 80 -14.75 40.20 8.74
C ASP A 80 -16.18 40.16 8.13
N GLY A 81 -16.72 38.95 7.92
CA GLY A 81 -18.04 38.71 7.33
C GLY A 81 -18.06 38.54 5.80
N GLU A 82 -16.99 38.89 5.10
CA GLU A 82 -16.88 38.76 3.64
C GLU A 82 -16.28 37.42 3.23
N GLU A 83 -16.87 36.74 2.25
CA GLU A 83 -16.26 35.52 1.70
C GLU A 83 -15.08 35.89 0.80
N VAL A 84 -13.91 35.30 1.09
CA VAL A 84 -12.65 35.61 0.38
C VAL A 84 -12.12 34.45 -0.45
N THR A 85 -12.87 33.34 -0.58
CA THR A 85 -12.44 32.07 -1.18
C THR A 85 -11.77 32.22 -2.55
N GLU A 86 -12.36 33.02 -3.45
CA GLU A 86 -11.82 33.27 -4.80
C GLU A 86 -10.53 34.10 -4.78
N ARG A 87 -10.43 35.07 -3.88
CA ARG A 87 -9.26 35.95 -3.72
C ARG A 87 -8.03 35.20 -3.20
N LEU A 88 -8.23 34.04 -2.56
CA LEU A 88 -7.14 33.25 -1.97
C LEU A 88 -6.12 32.73 -2.99
N ARG A 89 -6.45 32.65 -4.28
CA ARG A 89 -5.56 32.04 -5.29
C ARG A 89 -4.57 33.03 -5.93
N ALA A 90 -4.68 34.32 -5.60
CA ALA A 90 -3.80 35.34 -6.15
C ALA A 90 -2.32 35.13 -5.74
N PRO A 91 -1.34 35.25 -6.66
CA PRO A 91 0.09 35.09 -6.38
C PRO A 91 0.60 35.99 -5.26
N GLU A 92 0.18 37.25 -5.22
CA GLU A 92 0.52 38.22 -4.20
C GLU A 92 0.04 37.79 -2.80
N VAL A 93 -1.17 37.23 -2.71
CA VAL A 93 -1.72 36.64 -1.49
C VAL A 93 -0.91 35.42 -1.08
N ALA A 94 -0.55 34.55 -2.02
CA ALA A 94 0.26 33.37 -1.74
C ALA A 94 1.68 33.73 -1.25
N ALA A 95 2.27 34.80 -1.80
CA ALA A 95 3.58 35.29 -1.40
C ALA A 95 3.55 35.87 0.03
N LEU A 96 2.57 36.72 0.34
CA LEU A 96 2.39 37.27 1.68
C LEU A 96 2.06 36.17 2.70
N ALA A 97 1.16 35.24 2.37
CA ALA A 97 0.84 34.08 3.20
C ALA A 97 2.08 33.27 3.58
N SER A 98 3.02 33.09 2.64
CA SER A 98 4.27 32.39 2.90
C SER A 98 5.17 33.11 3.92
N ARG A 99 5.16 34.45 3.94
CA ARG A 99 5.94 35.27 4.88
C ARG A 99 5.29 35.28 6.25
N ILE A 100 3.99 35.59 6.35
CA ILE A 100 3.30 35.68 7.65
C ILE A 100 3.20 34.32 8.36
N ALA A 101 3.32 33.21 7.62
CA ALA A 101 3.33 31.86 8.20
C ALA A 101 4.59 31.55 9.04
N THR A 102 5.56 32.46 9.12
CA THR A 102 6.67 32.39 10.08
C THR A 102 6.33 33.03 11.43
N LEU A 103 5.28 33.85 11.50
CA LEU A 103 4.90 34.62 12.70
C LEU A 103 4.18 33.72 13.73
N PRO A 104 4.62 33.68 15.00
CA PRO A 104 4.03 32.82 16.04
C PRO A 104 2.53 33.03 16.26
N GLU A 105 2.07 34.27 16.24
CA GLU A 105 0.70 34.72 16.55
C GLU A 105 -0.28 34.23 15.46
N VAL A 106 0.13 34.39 14.19
CA VAL A 106 -0.61 33.89 13.03
C VAL A 106 -0.73 32.36 13.10
N ARG A 107 0.36 31.67 13.43
CA ARG A 107 0.37 30.20 13.57
C ARG A 107 -0.48 29.73 14.75
N ALA A 108 -0.53 30.49 15.85
CA ALA A 108 -1.39 30.20 16.99
C ALA A 108 -2.87 30.29 16.61
N LEU A 109 -3.28 31.34 15.89
CA LEU A 109 -4.64 31.49 15.38
C LEU A 109 -5.04 30.33 14.45
N VAL A 110 -4.21 30.03 13.44
CA VAL A 110 -4.50 28.95 12.48
C VAL A 110 -4.62 27.60 13.18
N ARG A 111 -3.72 27.29 14.13
CA ARG A 111 -3.78 26.05 14.92
C ARG A 111 -5.05 25.95 15.75
N ARG A 112 -5.46 27.05 16.42
CA ARG A 112 -6.70 27.10 17.20
C ARG A 112 -7.92 26.78 16.33
N LEU A 113 -8.02 27.42 15.16
CA LEU A 113 -9.13 27.20 14.23
C LEU A 113 -9.18 25.76 13.71
N LEU A 114 -8.05 25.23 13.23
CA LEU A 114 -7.99 23.85 12.71
C LEU A 114 -8.37 22.82 13.77
N ARG A 115 -7.89 22.96 15.01
CA ARG A 115 -8.25 22.06 16.12
C ARG A 115 -9.73 22.17 16.50
N GLY A 116 -10.28 23.37 16.48
CA GLY A 116 -11.71 23.59 16.71
C GLY A 116 -12.59 22.88 15.67
N LEU A 117 -12.20 22.94 14.39
CA LEU A 117 -12.90 22.23 13.30
C LEU A 117 -12.77 20.71 13.40
N ALA A 118 -11.55 20.21 13.67
CA ALA A 118 -11.29 18.77 13.81
C ALA A 118 -11.98 18.12 15.03
N ALA A 119 -12.33 18.91 16.05
CA ALA A 119 -13.07 18.41 17.20
C ALA A 119 -14.51 17.99 16.86
N GLN A 120 -15.09 18.57 15.80
CA GLN A 120 -16.50 18.41 15.45
C GLN A 120 -16.78 17.23 14.51
N SER A 121 -15.77 16.77 13.75
CA SER A 121 -15.92 15.72 12.75
C SER A 121 -14.59 15.09 12.37
N SER A 122 -14.64 13.89 11.77
CA SER A 122 -13.43 13.28 11.19
C SER A 122 -12.98 14.09 9.96
N CYS A 123 -11.68 14.35 9.86
CA CYS A 123 -11.16 15.29 8.87
C CYS A 123 -9.87 14.84 8.18
N VAL A 124 -9.68 15.36 6.96
CA VAL A 124 -8.41 15.29 6.22
C VAL A 124 -7.81 16.69 6.19
N ALA A 125 -6.73 16.89 6.94
CA ALA A 125 -6.04 18.18 7.05
C ALA A 125 -4.80 18.20 6.16
N GLU A 126 -4.71 19.18 5.25
CA GLU A 126 -3.51 19.38 4.43
C GLU A 126 -2.66 20.56 4.89
N GLY A 127 -1.35 20.45 4.70
CA GLY A 127 -0.42 21.52 5.05
C GLY A 127 1.05 21.17 4.87
N ARG A 128 1.88 21.71 5.74
CA ARG A 128 3.34 21.47 5.77
C ARG A 128 3.82 20.81 7.04
N ASP A 129 3.07 20.98 8.12
CA ASP A 129 3.39 20.62 9.49
C ASP A 129 2.15 20.12 10.25
N MET A 130 1.14 19.63 9.53
CA MET A 130 -0.09 19.12 10.14
C MET A 130 0.20 17.93 11.04
N GLY A 131 0.98 16.95 10.57
CA GLY A 131 1.31 15.75 11.32
C GLY A 131 2.46 15.90 12.31
N THR A 132 3.21 17.01 12.26
CA THR A 132 4.33 17.29 13.18
C THR A 132 3.96 18.25 14.31
N ALA A 133 3.13 19.27 14.04
CA ALA A 133 2.86 20.36 14.99
C ALA A 133 1.36 20.52 15.33
N VAL A 134 0.46 20.37 14.35
CA VAL A 134 -0.98 20.66 14.58
C VAL A 134 -1.70 19.46 15.19
N PHE A 135 -1.53 18.29 14.58
CA PHE A 135 -2.17 17.01 14.88
C PHE A 135 -1.10 15.92 15.03
N ALA A 136 -0.24 16.07 16.03
CA ALA A 136 0.85 15.12 16.31
C ALA A 136 0.32 13.72 16.68
N ASP A 137 -0.94 13.61 17.08
CA ASP A 137 -1.67 12.41 17.43
C ASP A 137 -2.59 11.90 16.30
N ALA A 138 -2.50 12.48 15.09
CA ALA A 138 -3.30 12.06 13.96
C ALA A 138 -3.19 10.55 13.70
N LYS A 139 -4.35 9.92 13.44
CA LYS A 139 -4.48 8.46 13.22
C LYS A 139 -3.69 7.98 12.01
N LEU A 140 -3.60 8.81 10.98
CA LEU A 140 -2.76 8.56 9.81
C LEU A 140 -2.07 9.85 9.38
N LYS A 141 -0.74 9.77 9.20
CA LYS A 141 0.07 10.86 8.69
C LYS A 141 0.65 10.49 7.35
N ILE A 142 0.39 11.30 6.34
CA ILE A 142 0.90 11.14 4.98
C ILE A 142 1.85 12.28 4.68
N PHE A 143 2.99 11.96 4.06
CA PHE A 143 3.87 12.96 3.49
C PHE A 143 3.97 12.72 1.97
N LEU A 144 3.33 13.59 1.19
CA LEU A 144 3.42 13.55 -0.27
C LEU A 144 4.70 14.23 -0.72
N ASP A 145 5.35 13.63 -1.71
CA ASP A 145 6.56 14.16 -2.30
C ASP A 145 6.58 13.95 -3.82
N ALA A 146 7.39 14.75 -4.50
CA ALA A 146 7.67 14.63 -5.92
C ALA A 146 8.95 15.41 -6.27
N PRO A 147 9.70 14.99 -7.31
CA PRO A 147 10.86 15.74 -7.81
C PRO A 147 10.49 17.20 -8.11
N LEU A 148 11.41 18.13 -7.82
CA LEU A 148 11.18 19.57 -8.04
C LEU A 148 10.75 19.88 -9.48
N ALA A 149 11.43 19.31 -10.48
CA ALA A 149 11.10 19.49 -11.89
C ALA A 149 9.66 19.08 -12.23
N GLU A 150 9.17 17.97 -11.65
CA GLU A 150 7.78 17.51 -11.85
C GLU A 150 6.79 18.47 -11.19
N ARG A 151 7.09 18.95 -9.98
CA ARG A 151 6.25 19.92 -9.26
C ARG A 151 6.23 21.28 -9.98
N ALA A 152 7.35 21.71 -10.54
CA ALA A 152 7.48 22.93 -11.33
C ALA A 152 6.66 22.84 -12.63
N ARG A 153 6.73 21.72 -13.35
CA ARG A 153 5.89 21.48 -14.54
C ARG A 153 4.39 21.54 -14.22
N ARG A 154 3.95 20.85 -13.16
CA ARG A 154 2.54 20.92 -12.70
C ARG A 154 2.11 22.35 -12.41
N ARG A 155 2.96 23.10 -11.69
CA ARG A 155 2.68 24.49 -11.34
C ARG A 155 2.64 25.41 -12.56
N GLN A 156 3.54 25.21 -13.52
CA GLN A 156 3.55 25.96 -14.78
C GLN A 156 2.24 25.77 -15.54
N LEU A 157 1.74 24.52 -15.64
CA LEU A 157 0.47 24.21 -16.28
C LEU A 157 -0.71 24.88 -15.55
N GLU A 158 -0.72 24.86 -14.22
CA GLU A 158 -1.74 25.57 -13.41
C GLU A 158 -1.73 27.09 -13.68
N LEU A 159 -0.55 27.70 -13.73
CA LEU A 159 -0.39 29.12 -14.00
C LEU A 159 -0.81 29.49 -15.42
N ALA A 160 -0.43 28.69 -16.41
CA ALA A 160 -0.85 28.87 -17.80
C ALA A 160 -2.37 28.76 -17.96
N ALA A 161 -3.01 27.77 -17.32
CA ALA A 161 -4.46 27.60 -17.32
C ALA A 161 -5.20 28.79 -16.66
N ALA A 162 -4.53 29.51 -15.74
CA ALA A 162 -5.06 30.71 -15.10
C ALA A 162 -4.73 32.02 -15.86
N GLY A 163 -4.19 31.94 -17.08
CA GLY A 163 -3.80 33.11 -17.88
C GLY A 163 -2.56 33.85 -17.37
N ARG A 164 -1.75 33.20 -16.53
CA ARG A 164 -0.56 33.78 -15.86
C ARG A 164 0.70 32.96 -16.13
N GLY A 165 0.87 32.52 -17.37
CA GLY A 165 1.98 31.66 -17.79
C GLY A 165 3.35 32.25 -17.40
N GLN A 166 4.25 31.37 -16.96
CA GLN A 166 5.63 31.71 -16.60
C GLN A 166 6.59 30.68 -17.20
N GLU A 167 7.85 31.08 -17.38
CA GLU A 167 8.91 30.18 -17.83
C GLU A 167 9.18 29.10 -16.77
N LEU A 168 9.47 27.87 -17.20
CA LEU A 168 9.58 26.72 -16.30
C LEU A 168 10.72 26.90 -15.28
N GLY A 169 11.87 27.40 -15.73
CA GLY A 169 13.01 27.71 -14.88
C GLY A 169 12.72 28.79 -13.85
N GLU A 170 11.89 29.79 -14.17
CA GLU A 170 11.43 30.78 -13.18
C GLU A 170 10.53 30.15 -12.12
N VAL A 171 9.54 29.35 -12.53
CA VAL A 171 8.65 28.61 -11.62
C VAL A 171 9.48 27.70 -10.72
N GLU A 172 10.47 27.00 -11.28
CA GLU A 172 11.35 26.12 -10.53
C GLU A 172 12.17 26.86 -9.48
N ARG A 173 12.78 28.00 -9.82
CA ARG A 173 13.51 28.86 -8.87
C ARG A 173 12.62 29.36 -7.73
N GLN A 174 11.42 29.87 -8.06
CA GLN A 174 10.47 30.36 -7.06
C GLN A 174 10.02 29.24 -6.11
N MET A 175 9.78 28.03 -6.65
CA MET A 175 9.40 26.86 -5.85
C MET A 175 10.56 26.37 -4.97
N ALA A 176 11.79 26.36 -5.47
CA ALA A 176 12.97 26.02 -4.68
C ALA A 176 13.17 26.99 -3.51
N ALA A 177 13.12 28.30 -3.76
CA ALA A 177 13.25 29.32 -2.72
C ALA A 177 12.13 29.22 -1.66
N ARG A 178 10.93 28.81 -2.08
CA ARG A 178 9.83 28.55 -1.15
C ARG A 178 10.07 27.30 -0.31
N ASP A 179 10.48 26.19 -0.92
CA ASP A 179 10.76 24.94 -0.21
C ASP A 179 11.91 25.14 0.79
N GLU A 180 12.92 25.94 0.45
CA GLU A 180 14.02 26.30 1.35
C GLU A 180 13.52 27.06 2.58
N ARG A 181 12.70 28.11 2.37
CA ARG A 181 12.04 28.81 3.48
C ARG A 181 11.15 27.89 4.30
N ASP A 182 10.41 26.99 3.66
CA ASP A 182 9.54 26.05 4.38
C ASP A 182 10.33 25.07 5.26
N ARG A 183 11.50 24.62 4.80
CA ARG A 183 12.39 23.70 5.53
C ARG A 183 13.24 24.40 6.60
N GLY A 184 13.70 25.62 6.32
CA GLY A 184 14.62 26.38 7.18
C GLY A 184 13.96 27.15 8.31
N ARG A 185 12.62 27.16 8.42
CA ARG A 185 11.93 27.82 9.54
C ARG A 185 12.31 27.21 10.88
N GLU A 186 12.59 28.07 11.86
CA GLU A 186 12.77 27.66 13.26
C GLU A 186 11.50 27.02 13.83
N LEU A 187 10.33 27.63 13.54
CA LEU A 187 9.04 27.15 14.00
C LEU A 187 8.37 26.22 13.00
N SER A 188 8.25 24.94 13.38
CA SER A 188 7.53 23.89 12.63
C SER A 188 8.00 23.75 11.17
N PRO A 189 9.29 23.41 10.95
CA PRO A 189 9.84 23.25 9.60
C PRO A 189 9.11 22.17 8.83
N LEU A 190 9.07 22.31 7.50
CA LEU A 190 8.59 21.28 6.58
C LEU A 190 9.50 20.06 6.68
N ARG A 191 9.07 19.09 7.49
CA ARG A 191 9.70 17.79 7.61
C ARG A 191 8.65 16.70 7.73
N PRO A 192 8.89 15.53 7.12
CA PRO A 192 8.02 14.38 7.31
C PRO A 192 8.01 13.96 8.79
N PRO A 193 6.84 13.76 9.41
CA PRO A 193 6.74 13.09 10.71
C PRO A 193 7.44 11.72 10.67
N GLU A 194 8.02 11.28 11.79
CA GLU A 194 8.75 9.99 11.87
C GLU A 194 7.88 8.77 11.56
N ASP A 195 6.59 8.86 11.88
CA ASP A 195 5.57 7.85 11.67
C ASP A 195 4.74 8.06 10.40
N ALA A 196 5.08 9.07 9.59
CA ALA A 196 4.35 9.34 8.35
C ALA A 196 4.65 8.32 7.24
N VAL A 197 3.61 7.96 6.50
CA VAL A 197 3.75 7.23 5.23
C VAL A 197 4.15 8.21 4.15
N ARG A 198 5.36 8.06 3.62
CA ARG A 198 5.83 8.84 2.47
C ARG A 198 5.22 8.29 1.19
N ILE A 199 4.70 9.14 0.32
CA ILE A 199 4.11 8.78 -0.98
C ILE A 199 4.73 9.64 -2.06
N GLN A 200 5.43 9.00 -3.01
CA GLN A 200 5.88 9.65 -4.23
C GLN A 200 4.71 9.73 -5.21
N THR A 201 4.34 10.94 -5.63
CA THR A 201 3.14 11.17 -6.46
C THR A 201 3.43 11.15 -7.96
N ALA A 202 4.70 10.99 -8.36
CA ALA A 202 5.08 10.88 -9.76
C ALA A 202 4.44 9.62 -10.39
N GLY A 203 3.70 9.79 -11.49
CA GLY A 203 3.01 8.70 -12.17
C GLY A 203 1.74 8.17 -11.51
N MET A 204 1.25 8.79 -10.43
CA MET A 204 -0.02 8.42 -9.78
C MET A 204 -1.13 9.42 -10.08
N THR A 205 -2.31 8.92 -10.43
CA THR A 205 -3.52 9.77 -10.53
C THR A 205 -4.03 10.17 -9.14
N PRO A 206 -4.74 11.30 -8.98
CA PRO A 206 -5.38 11.65 -7.70
C PRO A 206 -6.33 10.55 -7.17
N ALA A 207 -7.03 9.85 -8.07
CA ALA A 207 -7.87 8.71 -7.71
C ALA A 207 -7.05 7.58 -7.08
N GLU A 208 -5.93 7.18 -7.67
CA GLU A 208 -5.04 6.16 -7.10
C GLU A 208 -4.43 6.60 -5.77
N GLN A 209 -4.04 7.87 -5.64
CA GLN A 209 -3.53 8.45 -4.39
C GLN A 209 -4.59 8.37 -3.29
N SER A 210 -5.83 8.79 -3.61
CA SER A 210 -6.94 8.76 -2.65
C SER A 210 -7.30 7.34 -2.22
N ALA A 211 -7.37 6.40 -3.16
CA ALA A 211 -7.69 5.01 -2.87
C ALA A 211 -6.61 4.34 -2.01
N LEU A 212 -5.33 4.66 -2.26
CA LEU A 212 -4.23 4.22 -1.40
C LEU A 212 -4.37 4.77 0.02
N ILE A 213 -4.54 6.08 0.18
CA ILE A 213 -4.62 6.71 1.51
C ILE A 213 -5.86 6.22 2.27
N ALA A 214 -7.00 6.09 1.60
CA ALA A 214 -8.21 5.51 2.19
C ALA A 214 -7.99 4.06 2.63
N ALA A 215 -7.26 3.26 1.84
CA ALA A 215 -6.91 1.90 2.23
C ALA A 215 -5.94 1.86 3.42
N LEU A 216 -4.93 2.72 3.45
CA LEU A 216 -3.99 2.88 4.56
C LEU A 216 -4.72 3.26 5.86
N TYR A 217 -5.68 4.18 5.77
CA TYR A 217 -6.50 4.62 6.89
C TYR A 217 -7.32 3.46 7.47
N ARG A 218 -7.87 2.60 6.61
CA ARG A 218 -8.61 1.38 7.00
C ARG A 218 -7.70 0.20 7.37
N GLY A 219 -6.40 0.43 7.58
CA GLY A 219 -5.43 -0.61 7.97
C GLY A 219 -4.98 -1.56 6.84
N GLY A 220 -5.35 -1.28 5.58
CA GLY A 220 -4.97 -2.05 4.40
C GLY A 220 -3.76 -1.49 3.64
N GLY A 221 -3.20 -2.31 2.74
CA GLY A 221 -2.20 -1.89 1.75
C GLY A 221 -2.82 -1.20 0.53
N TRP A 222 -2.15 -1.21 -0.62
CA TRP A 222 -2.73 -0.69 -1.87
C TRP A 222 -4.06 -1.39 -2.22
N PRO A 223 -5.02 -0.75 -2.91
CA PRO A 223 -6.27 -1.40 -3.31
C PRO A 223 -6.06 -2.58 -4.28
N ALA A 224 -6.93 -3.59 -4.18
CA ALA A 224 -6.89 -4.78 -5.05
C ALA A 224 -7.18 -4.37 -6.48
N GLY A 225 -6.25 -4.72 -7.38
CA GLY A 225 -6.35 -4.34 -8.78
C GLY A 225 -5.88 -2.92 -9.11
N SER A 226 -5.08 -2.23 -8.28
CA SER A 226 -4.37 -1.05 -8.78
C SER A 226 -3.35 -1.42 -9.88
N ARG A 227 -3.05 -0.51 -10.80
CA ARG A 227 -2.06 -0.74 -11.88
C ARG A 227 -0.69 -1.11 -11.29
N PHE A 228 -0.28 -0.38 -10.25
CA PHE A 228 0.96 -0.64 -9.52
C PHE A 228 0.95 -2.00 -8.82
N HIS A 229 -0.12 -2.37 -8.12
CA HIS A 229 -0.24 -3.70 -7.50
C HIS A 229 -0.12 -4.83 -8.53
N ARG A 230 -0.82 -4.72 -9.67
CA ARG A 230 -0.72 -5.71 -10.75
C ARG A 230 0.71 -5.80 -11.31
N ALA A 231 1.36 -4.65 -11.53
CA ALA A 231 2.73 -4.60 -12.01
C ALA A 231 3.70 -5.26 -11.02
N VAL A 232 3.62 -4.92 -9.72
CA VAL A 232 4.44 -5.52 -8.66
C VAL A 232 4.22 -7.03 -8.56
N ARG A 233 2.95 -7.48 -8.56
CA ARG A 233 2.63 -8.91 -8.46
C ARG A 233 3.09 -9.69 -9.69
N ALA A 234 2.94 -9.12 -10.88
CA ALA A 234 3.41 -9.73 -12.13
C ALA A 234 4.95 -9.81 -12.17
N ALA A 235 5.65 -8.70 -11.89
CA ALA A 235 7.11 -8.66 -11.89
C ALA A 235 7.71 -9.55 -10.80
N GLY A 236 7.17 -9.48 -9.57
CA GLY A 236 7.58 -10.34 -8.46
C GLY A 236 7.30 -11.82 -8.74
N GLY A 237 6.13 -12.13 -9.31
CA GLY A 237 5.77 -13.49 -9.72
C GLY A 237 6.70 -14.04 -10.81
N ALA A 238 7.05 -13.23 -11.81
CA ALA A 238 8.00 -13.59 -12.86
C ALA A 238 9.40 -13.84 -12.29
N LEU A 239 9.87 -12.97 -11.39
CA LEU A 239 11.16 -13.13 -10.71
C LEU A 239 11.18 -14.40 -9.85
N VAL A 240 10.12 -14.67 -9.08
CA VAL A 240 10.00 -15.89 -8.28
C VAL A 240 9.99 -17.13 -9.19
N ARG A 241 9.32 -17.08 -10.36
CA ARG A 241 9.33 -18.18 -11.32
C ARG A 241 10.72 -18.44 -11.90
N LEU A 242 11.44 -17.37 -12.25
CA LEU A 242 12.78 -17.44 -12.81
C LEU A 242 13.81 -17.98 -11.81
N VAL A 243 13.76 -17.50 -10.56
CA VAL A 243 14.79 -17.77 -9.55
C VAL A 243 14.49 -19.01 -8.70
N LEU A 244 13.21 -19.27 -8.40
CA LEU A 244 12.79 -20.25 -7.41
C LEU A 244 11.96 -21.42 -7.98
N ALA A 245 11.64 -21.37 -9.28
CA ALA A 245 10.94 -22.41 -10.04
C ALA A 245 9.78 -23.08 -9.24
N PRO A 246 8.81 -22.29 -8.73
CA PRO A 246 7.84 -22.78 -7.76
C PRO A 246 6.89 -23.80 -8.40
N ARG A 247 6.61 -24.88 -7.67
CA ARG A 247 5.53 -25.82 -7.99
C ARG A 247 4.36 -25.56 -7.07
N VAL A 248 3.27 -25.06 -7.64
CA VAL A 248 2.05 -24.73 -6.91
C VAL A 248 0.97 -25.75 -7.22
N GLY A 249 0.34 -26.32 -6.20
CA GLY A 249 -0.75 -27.30 -6.33
C GLY A 249 -1.95 -26.95 -5.45
N GLY A 250 -3.13 -27.46 -5.81
CA GLY A 250 -4.37 -27.23 -5.05
C GLY A 250 -5.02 -25.86 -5.27
N GLN A 251 -4.61 -25.10 -6.29
CA GLN A 251 -5.13 -23.75 -6.56
C GLN A 251 -6.65 -23.70 -6.73
N ALA A 252 -7.25 -24.77 -7.26
CA ALA A 252 -8.70 -24.89 -7.43
C ALA A 252 -9.48 -24.97 -6.10
N LEU A 253 -8.80 -25.32 -5.00
CA LEU A 253 -9.39 -25.40 -3.66
C LEU A 253 -9.45 -24.03 -2.96
N VAL A 254 -8.78 -23.01 -3.52
CA VAL A 254 -8.79 -21.65 -2.98
C VAL A 254 -10.14 -21.00 -3.33
N PRO A 255 -10.98 -20.64 -2.33
CA PRO A 255 -12.30 -20.10 -2.59
C PRO A 255 -12.23 -18.70 -3.20
N ARG A 256 -13.29 -18.31 -3.89
CA ARG A 256 -13.52 -16.91 -4.29
C ARG A 256 -14.11 -16.16 -3.08
N GLY A 257 -13.61 -14.96 -2.82
CA GLY A 257 -14.05 -14.13 -1.68
C GLY A 257 -13.07 -14.17 -0.49
N PRO A 258 -13.49 -13.68 0.69
CA PRO A 258 -12.63 -13.63 1.87
C PRO A 258 -12.40 -15.01 2.47
N PHE A 259 -11.15 -15.28 2.84
CA PHE A 259 -10.74 -16.48 3.55
C PHE A 259 -9.46 -16.19 4.36
N ILE A 260 -9.13 -17.07 5.29
CA ILE A 260 -7.85 -17.02 6.00
C ILE A 260 -6.93 -18.06 5.39
N LEU A 261 -5.74 -17.66 4.96
CA LEU A 261 -4.70 -18.57 4.47
C LEU A 261 -3.79 -18.95 5.64
N ALA A 262 -3.89 -20.17 6.13
CA ALA A 262 -3.06 -20.64 7.25
C ALA A 262 -1.88 -21.47 6.72
N SER A 263 -0.65 -21.02 6.94
CA SER A 263 0.56 -21.68 6.45
C SER A 263 1.57 -21.97 7.55
N ASN A 264 2.47 -22.92 7.33
CA ASN A 264 3.71 -23.03 8.10
C ASN A 264 4.63 -21.80 7.88
N HIS A 265 5.55 -21.54 8.81
CA HIS A 265 6.44 -20.36 8.74
C HIS A 265 7.93 -20.72 8.93
N LEU A 266 8.59 -21.11 7.84
CA LEU A 266 10.00 -21.53 7.80
C LEU A 266 10.98 -20.36 7.61
N SER A 267 10.59 -19.31 6.89
CA SER A 267 11.51 -18.23 6.52
C SER A 267 10.85 -16.86 6.44
N TYR A 268 11.67 -15.80 6.49
CA TYR A 268 11.18 -14.43 6.32
C TYR A 268 10.57 -14.16 4.92
N LEU A 269 10.83 -15.03 3.96
CA LEU A 269 10.28 -14.93 2.60
C LEU A 269 8.89 -15.55 2.47
N ASP A 270 8.40 -16.31 3.46
CA ASP A 270 7.10 -17.00 3.32
C ASP A 270 5.94 -16.04 3.09
N PRO A 271 5.75 -14.97 3.88
CA PRO A 271 4.64 -14.05 3.66
C PRO A 271 4.60 -13.44 2.24
N PRO A 272 5.70 -12.87 1.70
CA PRO A 272 5.68 -12.36 0.33
C PRO A 272 5.58 -13.47 -0.72
N LEU A 273 6.14 -14.66 -0.50
CA LEU A 273 5.97 -15.79 -1.43
C LEU A 273 4.52 -16.26 -1.51
N LEU A 274 3.83 -16.37 -0.38
CA LEU A 274 2.40 -16.67 -0.33
C LEU A 274 1.58 -15.58 -1.03
N GLY A 275 1.91 -14.30 -0.79
CA GLY A 275 1.29 -13.16 -1.47
C GLY A 275 1.44 -13.16 -3.00
N LEU A 276 2.58 -13.65 -3.51
CA LEU A 276 2.87 -13.69 -4.94
C LEU A 276 2.34 -14.97 -5.62
N LEU A 277 2.35 -16.10 -4.93
CA LEU A 277 2.00 -17.41 -5.49
C LEU A 277 0.55 -17.84 -5.25
N CYS A 278 -0.14 -17.23 -4.27
CA CYS A 278 -1.57 -17.46 -4.10
C CYS A 278 -2.34 -16.91 -5.32
N PRO A 279 -3.38 -17.62 -5.82
CA PRO A 279 -4.27 -17.11 -6.86
C PRO A 279 -4.98 -15.80 -6.46
N ALA A 280 -5.27 -15.63 -5.18
CA ALA A 280 -5.88 -14.42 -4.61
C ALA A 280 -4.82 -13.48 -4.01
N PRO A 281 -5.06 -12.16 -3.99
CA PRO A 281 -4.20 -11.22 -3.27
C PRO A 281 -4.40 -11.40 -1.75
N VAL A 282 -3.48 -12.11 -1.11
CA VAL A 282 -3.52 -12.36 0.34
C VAL A 282 -2.71 -11.30 1.10
N ALA A 283 -3.29 -10.71 2.13
CA ALA A 283 -2.62 -9.86 3.09
C ALA A 283 -1.74 -10.66 4.04
N PHE A 284 -0.75 -10.03 4.66
CA PHE A 284 0.08 -10.66 5.67
C PHE A 284 0.56 -9.65 6.71
N LEU A 285 0.80 -10.11 7.93
CA LEU A 285 1.34 -9.26 8.99
C LEU A 285 2.86 -9.09 8.80
N ALA A 286 3.35 -7.85 8.91
CA ALA A 286 4.76 -7.50 8.76
C ALA A 286 5.23 -6.54 9.85
N LYS A 287 6.49 -6.66 10.26
CA LYS A 287 7.09 -5.80 11.30
C LYS A 287 7.02 -4.33 10.88
N ARG A 288 6.58 -3.45 11.79
CA ARG A 288 6.44 -1.99 11.53
C ARG A 288 7.75 -1.34 11.05
N GLU A 289 8.90 -1.83 11.53
CA GLU A 289 10.22 -1.37 11.06
C GLU A 289 10.41 -1.47 9.54
N LEU A 290 9.83 -2.50 8.89
CA LEU A 290 9.95 -2.70 7.44
C LEU A 290 9.25 -1.59 6.64
N PHE A 291 8.26 -0.92 7.22
CA PHE A 291 7.53 0.18 6.59
C PHE A 291 8.27 1.51 6.66
N ARG A 292 9.37 1.59 7.43
CA ARG A 292 10.22 2.78 7.53
C ARG A 292 11.30 2.84 6.44
N VAL A 293 11.59 1.72 5.78
CA VAL A 293 12.60 1.65 4.72
C VAL A 293 12.05 2.30 3.44
N PRO A 294 12.65 3.39 2.93
CA PRO A 294 12.21 4.04 1.70
C PRO A 294 12.24 3.08 0.51
N GLY A 295 11.26 3.19 -0.41
CA GLY A 295 11.13 2.28 -1.55
C GLY A 295 10.57 0.91 -1.19
N PHE A 296 11.18 0.21 -0.23
CA PHE A 296 10.73 -1.10 0.23
C PHE A 296 9.34 -1.05 0.88
N SER A 297 9.03 0.04 1.59
CA SER A 297 7.70 0.26 2.18
C SER A 297 6.60 0.27 1.11
N HIS A 298 6.86 0.81 -0.09
CA HIS A 298 5.92 0.78 -1.20
C HIS A 298 5.71 -0.64 -1.74
N LEU A 299 6.80 -1.40 -1.87
CA LEU A 299 6.78 -2.78 -2.34
C LEU A 299 5.94 -3.67 -1.41
N ILE A 300 6.24 -3.67 -0.10
CA ILE A 300 5.53 -4.55 0.84
C ILE A 300 4.06 -4.16 1.01
N ARG A 301 3.73 -2.86 0.96
CA ARG A 301 2.33 -2.39 0.96
C ARG A 301 1.59 -2.83 -0.30
N ALA A 302 2.28 -2.88 -1.45
CA ALA A 302 1.68 -3.40 -2.68
C ALA A 302 1.41 -4.90 -2.60
N LEU A 303 2.08 -5.62 -1.70
CA LEU A 303 1.81 -7.02 -1.37
C LEU A 303 0.88 -7.18 -0.15
N TYR A 304 0.11 -6.15 0.23
CA TYR A 304 -0.83 -6.19 1.36
C TYR A 304 -0.20 -6.48 2.73
N ALA A 305 1.03 -6.05 2.94
CA ALA A 305 1.63 -6.10 4.26
C ALA A 305 0.86 -5.17 5.23
N ILE A 306 0.38 -5.73 6.34
CA ILE A 306 -0.27 -5.03 7.45
C ILE A 306 0.78 -4.80 8.56
N PRO A 307 1.00 -3.57 9.05
CA PRO A 307 2.01 -3.28 10.05
C PRO A 307 1.66 -3.83 11.44
N LEU A 308 2.64 -4.43 12.11
CA LEU A 308 2.57 -5.04 13.44
C LEU A 308 3.70 -4.52 14.35
N ARG A 309 3.40 -4.23 15.62
CA ARG A 309 4.41 -3.94 16.67
C ARG A 309 4.92 -5.25 17.31
N ARG A 310 6.22 -5.33 17.63
CA ARG A 310 6.79 -6.51 18.31
C ARG A 310 6.27 -6.61 19.75
N GLY A 311 5.98 -7.82 20.21
CA GLY A 311 5.73 -8.12 21.63
C GLY A 311 4.28 -8.46 22.01
N GLY A 312 3.31 -8.31 21.11
CA GLY A 312 1.92 -8.69 21.38
C GLY A 312 1.14 -8.97 20.09
N TYR A 313 0.29 -9.99 20.12
CA TYR A 313 -0.81 -10.10 19.16
C TYR A 313 -1.78 -8.98 19.50
N ASP A 314 -1.55 -7.80 18.92
CA ASP A 314 -2.18 -6.55 19.35
C ASP A 314 -3.64 -6.46 18.87
N LYS A 315 -4.51 -5.82 19.66
CA LYS A 315 -5.93 -5.59 19.29
C LYS A 315 -6.03 -4.91 17.92
N GLN A 316 -5.11 -3.99 17.64
CA GLN A 316 -5.02 -3.27 16.36
C GLN A 316 -4.68 -4.19 15.17
N ALA A 317 -3.81 -5.18 15.34
CA ALA A 317 -3.44 -6.09 14.26
C ALA A 317 -4.59 -7.05 13.93
N LEU A 318 -5.32 -7.50 14.96
CA LEU A 318 -6.53 -8.29 14.81
C LEU A 318 -7.65 -7.49 14.12
N GLU A 319 -7.88 -6.25 14.54
CA GLU A 319 -8.85 -5.34 13.90
C GLU A 319 -8.51 -5.07 12.43
N ALA A 320 -7.24 -4.82 12.11
CA ALA A 320 -6.79 -4.62 10.73
C ALA A 320 -6.96 -5.88 9.86
N ALA A 321 -6.69 -7.07 10.42
CA ALA A 321 -6.93 -8.33 9.72
C ALA A 321 -8.43 -8.58 9.48
N LEU A 322 -9.29 -8.33 10.48
CA LEU A 322 -10.74 -8.42 10.33
C LEU A 322 -11.26 -7.45 9.28
N GLU A 323 -10.76 -6.22 9.27
CA GLU A 323 -11.13 -5.22 8.27
C GLU A 323 -10.68 -5.62 6.86
N SER A 324 -9.49 -6.21 6.71
CA SER A 324 -9.04 -6.79 5.44
C SER A 324 -10.03 -7.84 4.92
N LEU A 325 -10.46 -8.76 5.81
CA LEU A 325 -11.43 -9.80 5.46
C LEU A 325 -12.81 -9.23 5.11
N ARG A 326 -13.31 -8.24 5.85
CA ARG A 326 -14.57 -7.53 5.51
C ARG A 326 -14.52 -6.87 4.13
N ARG A 327 -13.34 -6.42 3.72
CA ARG A 327 -13.09 -5.85 2.38
C ARG A 327 -12.91 -6.90 1.29
N GLY A 328 -13.08 -8.18 1.61
CA GLY A 328 -12.92 -9.29 0.66
C GLY A 328 -11.46 -9.64 0.36
N ILE A 329 -10.49 -9.11 1.12
CA ILE A 329 -9.06 -9.39 0.94
C ILE A 329 -8.65 -10.47 1.95
N PRO A 330 -8.33 -11.70 1.48
CA PRO A 330 -7.88 -12.78 2.34
C PRO A 330 -6.67 -12.43 3.20
N VAL A 331 -6.51 -13.04 4.36
CA VAL A 331 -5.39 -12.76 5.29
C VAL A 331 -4.59 -14.02 5.56
N THR A 332 -3.27 -13.91 5.49
CA THR A 332 -2.32 -14.96 5.83
C THR A 332 -2.05 -14.97 7.33
N VAL A 333 -2.14 -16.14 7.94
CA VAL A 333 -1.77 -16.39 9.33
C VAL A 333 -0.80 -17.56 9.43
N PHE A 334 0.05 -17.51 10.45
CA PHE A 334 1.00 -18.57 10.76
C PHE A 334 0.64 -19.14 12.15
N PRO A 335 -0.13 -20.24 12.21
CA PRO A 335 -0.64 -20.80 13.46
C PRO A 335 0.45 -21.18 14.49
N GLU A 336 1.70 -21.39 14.06
CA GLU A 336 2.85 -21.72 14.90
C GLU A 336 3.37 -20.54 15.76
N GLY A 337 2.93 -19.29 15.52
CA GLY A 337 3.10 -18.17 16.44
C GLY A 337 4.50 -17.55 16.59
N THR A 338 5.58 -18.24 16.27
CA THR A 338 6.96 -17.70 16.12
C THR A 338 7.80 -18.78 15.44
N ARG A 339 8.79 -18.40 14.62
CA ARG A 339 9.67 -19.36 13.92
C ARG A 339 10.27 -20.36 14.91
N VAL A 340 9.80 -21.60 14.82
CA VAL A 340 10.30 -22.73 15.60
C VAL A 340 11.64 -23.13 14.99
N ARG A 341 12.74 -22.95 15.73
CA ARG A 341 13.96 -23.74 15.45
C ARG A 341 13.62 -25.18 15.84
N GLU A 342 13.89 -26.14 14.95
CA GLU A 342 13.65 -27.57 15.17
C GLU A 342 14.09 -27.97 16.59
N GLY A 343 13.13 -28.39 17.44
CA GLY A 343 13.40 -28.91 18.78
C GLY A 343 12.53 -28.35 19.93
N GLU A 344 11.95 -27.15 19.81
CA GLU A 344 11.16 -26.56 20.91
C GLU A 344 9.65 -26.56 20.62
N ARG A 345 8.89 -27.32 21.42
CA ARG A 345 7.43 -27.31 21.41
C ARG A 345 6.90 -25.96 21.95
N SER A 346 6.62 -25.02 21.06
CA SER A 346 5.98 -23.75 21.45
C SER A 346 4.45 -23.93 21.58
N ARG A 347 3.88 -23.47 22.70
CA ARG A 347 2.42 -23.46 22.92
C ARG A 347 1.72 -22.65 21.82
N PRO A 348 0.77 -23.23 21.08
CA PRO A 348 0.03 -22.50 20.03
C PRO A 348 -0.70 -21.31 20.64
N ARG A 349 -0.38 -20.08 20.19
CA ARG A 349 -1.02 -18.86 20.69
C ARG A 349 -2.31 -18.61 19.89
N ARG A 350 -3.42 -18.46 20.62
CA ARG A 350 -4.84 -18.38 20.22
C ARG A 350 -5.23 -17.40 19.09
N GLY A 351 -4.31 -16.61 18.53
CA GLY A 351 -4.60 -15.52 17.60
C GLY A 351 -5.21 -15.94 16.25
N ALA A 352 -4.72 -17.02 15.65
CA ALA A 352 -5.25 -17.52 14.37
C ALA A 352 -6.68 -18.08 14.52
N ALA A 353 -6.94 -18.83 15.59
CA ALA A 353 -8.28 -19.32 15.91
C ALA A 353 -9.24 -18.18 16.26
N ALA A 354 -8.79 -17.19 17.04
CA ALA A 354 -9.58 -16.01 17.35
C ALA A 354 -9.95 -15.20 16.09
N LEU A 355 -9.01 -15.00 15.15
CA LEU A 355 -9.30 -14.34 13.88
C LEU A 355 -10.33 -15.14 13.07
N ALA A 356 -10.19 -16.46 12.95
CA ALA A 356 -11.14 -17.31 12.24
C ALA A 356 -12.54 -17.26 12.86
N ARG A 357 -12.63 -17.31 14.19
CA ARG A 357 -13.88 -17.23 14.94
C ARG A 357 -14.55 -15.86 14.80
N LEU A 358 -13.79 -14.78 14.84
CA LEU A 358 -14.35 -13.43 14.74
C LEU A 358 -14.71 -13.07 13.29
N ALA A 359 -13.95 -13.55 12.32
CA ALA A 359 -14.21 -13.29 10.91
C ALA A 359 -15.33 -14.16 10.34
N GLN A 360 -15.54 -15.37 10.88
CA GLN A 360 -16.50 -16.35 10.38
C GLN A 360 -16.32 -16.63 8.86
N VAL A 361 -15.05 -16.75 8.43
CA VAL A 361 -14.66 -17.07 7.05
C VAL A 361 -13.94 -18.42 6.98
N PRO A 362 -13.97 -19.13 5.84
CA PRO A 362 -13.24 -20.38 5.69
C PRO A 362 -11.72 -20.19 5.90
N VAL A 363 -11.07 -21.22 6.46
CA VAL A 363 -9.62 -21.26 6.66
C VAL A 363 -9.00 -22.26 5.69
N VAL A 364 -8.18 -21.78 4.76
CA VAL A 364 -7.49 -22.60 3.76
C VAL A 364 -6.12 -22.98 4.31
N PRO A 365 -5.85 -24.28 4.57
CA PRO A 365 -4.53 -24.73 4.96
C PRO A 365 -3.60 -24.68 3.75
N ALA A 366 -2.38 -24.21 3.96
CA ALA A 366 -1.33 -24.18 2.96
C ALA A 366 -0.02 -24.65 3.53
N ARG A 367 0.83 -25.24 2.69
CA ARG A 367 2.17 -25.65 3.07
C ARG A 367 3.18 -25.16 2.05
N LEU A 368 4.16 -24.41 2.54
CA LEU A 368 5.29 -23.88 1.78
C LEU A 368 6.57 -24.62 2.20
N GLU A 369 7.29 -25.18 1.23
CA GLU A 369 8.52 -25.94 1.47
C GLU A 369 9.70 -25.39 0.66
N GLY A 370 10.88 -25.43 1.28
CA GLY A 370 12.15 -25.01 0.68
C GLY A 370 12.38 -23.50 0.69
N SER A 371 11.58 -22.70 1.40
CA SER A 371 11.75 -21.24 1.50
C SER A 371 12.87 -20.80 2.46
N ASP A 372 13.35 -21.71 3.31
CA ASP A 372 14.40 -21.57 4.34
C ASP A 372 15.82 -21.78 3.80
N ARG A 373 15.98 -22.41 2.65
CA ARG A 373 17.30 -22.72 2.07
C ARG A 373 18.01 -21.46 1.54
N PRO A 374 19.34 -21.33 1.72
CA PRO A 374 20.09 -20.11 1.41
C PRO A 374 20.01 -19.70 -0.07
N LEU A 375 19.86 -18.39 -0.31
CA LEU A 375 19.67 -17.79 -1.64
C LEU A 375 20.95 -17.79 -2.51
N ARG A 376 22.14 -18.02 -1.92
CA ARG A 376 23.46 -17.86 -2.57
C ARG A 376 23.89 -19.00 -3.52
N SER A 377 23.08 -20.04 -3.69
CA SER A 377 23.29 -21.03 -4.74
C SER A 377 22.65 -20.49 -6.03
N LEU A 378 23.47 -19.99 -6.94
CA LEU A 378 23.07 -19.27 -8.18
C LEU A 378 22.14 -20.05 -9.13
N LEU A 379 21.87 -21.33 -8.87
CA LEU A 379 20.93 -22.17 -9.60
C LEU A 379 20.31 -23.15 -8.60
N ARG A 380 19.19 -22.79 -7.97
CA ARG A 380 18.43 -23.76 -7.17
C ARG A 380 18.04 -24.94 -8.05
N ARG A 381 18.63 -26.12 -7.82
CA ARG A 381 18.22 -27.39 -8.46
C ARG A 381 16.87 -27.89 -7.93
N GLU A 382 16.47 -27.47 -6.73
CA GLU A 382 15.22 -27.92 -6.11
C GLU A 382 14.18 -26.79 -6.00
N PRO A 383 12.96 -27.02 -6.52
CA PRO A 383 11.90 -26.02 -6.58
C PRO A 383 11.28 -25.75 -5.21
N ILE A 384 10.80 -24.52 -4.99
CA ILE A 384 9.87 -24.25 -3.89
C ILE A 384 8.56 -24.95 -4.16
N ARG A 385 7.99 -25.61 -3.15
CA ARG A 385 6.67 -26.27 -3.27
C ARG A 385 5.66 -25.54 -2.41
N LEU A 386 4.55 -25.13 -3.02
CA LEU A 386 3.40 -24.56 -2.33
C LEU A 386 2.17 -25.42 -2.64
N ARG A 387 1.46 -25.86 -1.61
CA ARG A 387 0.21 -26.59 -1.77
C ARG A 387 -0.89 -25.98 -0.93
N PHE A 388 -2.09 -25.90 -1.50
CA PHE A 388 -3.32 -25.56 -0.81
C PHE A 388 -4.12 -26.83 -0.55
N GLY A 389 -4.71 -26.93 0.65
CA GLY A 389 -5.63 -27.99 1.02
C GLY A 389 -7.09 -27.56 0.99
N PRO A 390 -8.02 -28.49 1.26
CA PRO A 390 -9.44 -28.17 1.34
C PRO A 390 -9.72 -27.16 2.47
N PRO A 391 -10.59 -26.15 2.25
CA PRO A 391 -10.92 -25.18 3.28
C PRO A 391 -11.62 -25.82 4.48
N LEU A 392 -11.21 -25.45 5.69
CA LEU A 392 -11.93 -25.76 6.92
C LEU A 392 -13.02 -24.71 7.17
N PRO A 393 -14.20 -25.12 7.68
CA PRO A 393 -15.22 -24.17 8.12
C PRO A 393 -14.72 -23.36 9.32
N PRO A 394 -15.20 -22.12 9.53
CA PRO A 394 -14.84 -21.34 10.70
C PRO A 394 -15.26 -22.05 12.00
N PRO A 395 -14.54 -21.82 13.12
CA PRO A 395 -14.92 -22.35 14.41
C PRO A 395 -16.22 -21.70 14.92
N ASP A 396 -16.89 -22.39 15.85
CA ASP A 396 -18.13 -21.93 16.48
C ASP A 396 -17.97 -20.51 17.06
N PRO A 397 -18.84 -19.55 16.70
CA PRO A 397 -18.80 -18.19 17.23
C PRO A 397 -19.04 -18.11 18.76
N SER A 398 -19.72 -19.10 19.36
CA SER A 398 -20.29 -19.06 20.72
C SER A 398 -19.26 -19.07 21.86
N GLY A 399 -18.01 -19.46 21.62
CA GLY A 399 -17.01 -19.46 22.69
C GLY A 399 -15.60 -19.89 22.29
N ALA A 400 -14.61 -19.30 22.97
CA ALA A 400 -13.19 -19.59 22.75
C ALA A 400 -12.73 -20.98 23.26
N ALA A 401 -13.64 -21.77 23.84
CA ALA A 401 -13.34 -23.09 24.38
C ALA A 401 -12.91 -24.09 23.28
N GLY A 402 -13.41 -23.92 22.05
CA GLY A 402 -13.06 -24.75 20.89
C GLY A 402 -11.82 -24.30 20.10
N ASP A 403 -11.25 -23.13 20.40
CA ASP A 403 -10.15 -22.53 19.63
C ASP A 403 -8.89 -23.42 19.61
N GLY A 404 -8.65 -24.18 20.69
CA GLY A 404 -7.52 -25.10 20.80
C GLY A 404 -7.64 -26.30 19.87
N ALA A 405 -8.75 -27.03 19.94
CA ALA A 405 -9.02 -28.19 19.10
C ALA A 405 -9.08 -27.81 17.61
N TYR A 406 -9.65 -26.63 17.31
CA TYR A 406 -9.66 -26.10 15.94
C TYR A 406 -8.23 -25.85 15.41
N LEU A 407 -7.36 -25.27 16.25
CA LEU A 407 -5.98 -24.99 15.88
C LEU A 407 -5.17 -26.29 15.68
N GLU A 408 -5.41 -27.31 16.50
CA GLU A 408 -4.80 -28.64 16.33
C GLU A 408 -5.23 -29.28 15.01
N ALA A 409 -6.53 -29.27 14.68
CA ALA A 409 -7.05 -29.77 13.42
C ALA A 409 -6.46 -29.01 12.22
N LEU A 410 -6.34 -27.69 12.32
CA LEU A 410 -5.73 -26.85 11.30
C LEU A 410 -4.25 -27.20 11.08
N MET A 411 -3.50 -27.35 12.17
CA MET A 411 -2.08 -27.75 12.12
C MET A 411 -1.90 -29.15 11.52
N ALA A 412 -2.78 -30.10 11.88
CA ALA A 412 -2.79 -31.43 11.29
C ALA A 412 -3.09 -31.39 9.78
N ALA A 413 -4.04 -30.54 9.34
CA ALA A 413 -4.32 -30.34 7.93
C ALA A 413 -3.11 -29.76 7.17
N ILE A 414 -2.41 -28.77 7.74
CA ILE A 414 -1.16 -28.22 7.17
C ILE A 414 -0.05 -29.28 7.11
N ALA A 415 0.05 -30.16 8.11
CA ALA A 415 1.03 -31.24 8.15
C ALA A 415 0.75 -32.31 7.08
N ALA A 416 -0.52 -32.69 6.89
CA ALA A 416 -0.95 -33.70 5.90
C ALA A 416 -0.59 -33.31 4.45
N LEU A 417 -0.50 -32.01 4.15
CA LEU A 417 -0.08 -31.53 2.83
C LEU A 417 1.36 -31.93 2.44
N ARG A 418 2.20 -32.34 3.41
CA ARG A 418 3.54 -32.88 3.18
C ARG A 418 3.49 -34.23 2.46
N GLN A 419 2.68 -35.17 2.94
CA GLN A 419 2.64 -36.55 2.45
C GLN A 419 2.14 -36.64 0.99
N ALA A 420 1.22 -35.74 0.61
CA ALA A 420 0.76 -35.66 -0.76
C ALA A 420 1.83 -35.14 -1.75
N SER A 421 2.91 -34.50 -1.25
CA SER A 421 4.06 -34.04 -2.04
C SER A 421 4.98 -35.20 -2.44
N ASP A 422 5.18 -36.15 -1.53
CA ASP A 422 6.12 -37.26 -1.70
C ASP A 422 5.56 -38.36 -2.64
N ALA A 423 4.24 -38.57 -2.66
CA ALA A 423 3.58 -39.55 -3.53
C ALA A 423 3.61 -39.24 -5.05
N ARG A 424 4.21 -38.11 -5.47
CA ARG A 424 4.33 -37.69 -6.88
C ARG A 424 5.77 -37.33 -7.29
N ALA A 425 6.78 -37.77 -6.55
CA ALA A 425 8.16 -37.74 -7.07
C ALA A 425 8.29 -38.77 -8.20
N PRO A 426 8.77 -38.41 -9.40
CA PRO A 426 9.03 -39.40 -10.45
C PRO A 426 10.12 -40.36 -9.95
N ALA A 427 9.91 -41.67 -10.15
CA ALA A 427 10.87 -42.70 -9.83
C ALA A 427 12.26 -42.36 -10.41
N PRO A 428 13.36 -42.66 -9.70
CA PRO A 428 14.69 -42.46 -10.26
C PRO A 428 14.81 -43.29 -11.54
N ARG A 429 15.19 -42.66 -12.64
CA ARG A 429 15.50 -43.36 -13.90
C ARG A 429 16.64 -44.34 -13.61
N SER A 430 16.39 -45.62 -13.86
CA SER A 430 17.41 -46.67 -13.81
C SER A 430 18.54 -46.32 -14.79
N PRO A 431 19.81 -46.47 -14.40
CA PRO A 431 20.93 -46.25 -15.30
C PRO A 431 21.17 -47.54 -16.07
N ASP A 432 20.45 -47.77 -17.16
CA ASP A 432 20.88 -48.74 -18.18
C ASP A 432 20.16 -48.49 -19.51
N ALA A 433 20.90 -47.88 -20.45
CA ALA A 433 20.84 -48.08 -21.90
C ALA A 433 21.78 -47.07 -22.55
N ARG A 434 23.07 -47.41 -22.59
CA ARG A 434 24.01 -46.83 -23.55
C ARG A 434 23.69 -47.37 -24.95
N ALA A 435 24.09 -46.57 -25.94
CA ALA A 435 24.20 -46.83 -27.38
C ALA A 435 22.93 -46.60 -28.21
N LEU A 436 22.90 -45.47 -28.94
CA LEU A 436 23.15 -45.47 -30.39
C LEU A 436 23.19 -44.03 -30.91
N ASP A 437 24.32 -43.70 -31.52
CA ASP A 437 24.67 -42.44 -32.18
C ASP A 437 24.13 -42.46 -33.63
N PRO A 438 23.33 -41.48 -34.09
CA PRO A 438 22.92 -41.40 -35.48
C PRO A 438 23.77 -40.36 -36.23
N ARG A 439 25.03 -40.69 -36.49
CA ARG A 439 25.83 -40.08 -37.55
C ARG A 439 26.55 -41.15 -38.37
N ALA A 440 25.82 -41.77 -39.29
CA ALA A 440 26.39 -42.46 -40.44
C ALA A 440 25.41 -42.39 -41.61
N PRO A 441 25.83 -41.95 -42.81
CA PRO A 441 25.03 -42.02 -44.03
C PRO A 441 25.25 -43.37 -44.70
N ASP A 442 24.18 -44.08 -45.06
CA ASP A 442 24.30 -45.34 -45.79
C ASP A 442 23.76 -45.24 -47.23
N ALA A 443 24.54 -45.82 -48.13
CA ALA A 443 24.44 -45.70 -49.57
C ALA A 443 23.62 -46.87 -50.18
N ARG A 444 22.84 -46.54 -51.22
CA ARG A 444 22.41 -47.37 -52.38
C ARG A 444 21.75 -48.76 -52.15
N ALA A 445 20.42 -48.79 -52.40
CA ALA A 445 19.55 -49.66 -53.26
C ALA A 445 19.96 -51.12 -53.64
N PRO A 446 19.04 -52.03 -54.13
CA PRO A 446 17.64 -51.84 -54.57
C PRO A 446 16.58 -52.93 -54.20
N ALA A 447 15.30 -52.56 -54.41
CA ALA A 447 14.07 -53.29 -54.80
C ALA A 447 13.70 -54.70 -54.24
N PRO A 448 12.38 -54.93 -54.00
CA PRO A 448 11.70 -56.01 -54.72
C PRO A 448 10.30 -55.66 -55.25
N GLY A 449 9.81 -56.54 -56.12
CA GLY A 449 8.72 -56.34 -57.08
C GLY A 449 7.30 -56.26 -56.52
N ALA A 450 6.43 -55.69 -57.36
CA ALA A 450 4.98 -55.62 -57.20
C ALA A 450 4.29 -56.94 -57.63
N PRO A 451 3.10 -57.25 -57.11
CA PRO A 451 2.38 -58.47 -57.45
C PRO A 451 1.45 -58.30 -58.65
N ASP A 452 1.27 -59.44 -59.30
CA ASP A 452 0.51 -59.75 -60.51
C ASP A 452 -1.01 -59.57 -60.30
N SER A 453 -1.71 -58.98 -61.27
CA SER A 453 -3.17 -59.01 -61.35
C SER A 453 -3.63 -59.08 -62.80
N GLY A 454 -4.23 -60.20 -63.16
CA GLY A 454 -4.97 -60.42 -64.40
C GLY A 454 -5.89 -61.63 -64.22
N PRO A 455 -7.15 -61.52 -64.66
CA PRO A 455 -7.49 -62.27 -65.87
C PRO A 455 -8.40 -61.47 -66.83
N GLY A 456 -8.13 -61.60 -68.14
CA GLY A 456 -9.12 -61.39 -69.20
C GLY A 456 -10.14 -62.55 -69.24
N PRO A 457 -11.09 -62.65 -70.22
CA PRO A 457 -10.79 -62.46 -71.64
C PRO A 457 -11.98 -62.00 -72.55
N THR A 458 -11.68 -62.01 -73.85
CA THR A 458 -12.55 -62.18 -75.04
C THR A 458 -13.23 -60.97 -75.69
N GLY A 459 -12.79 -60.72 -76.94
CA GLY A 459 -13.47 -59.89 -77.93
C GLY A 459 -12.57 -59.47 -79.10
N GLY A 460 -11.97 -60.42 -79.85
CA GLY A 460 -11.22 -60.09 -81.08
C GLY A 460 -10.44 -61.25 -81.74
N ARG A 461 -11.17 -62.15 -82.41
CA ARG A 461 -10.81 -63.17 -83.42
C ARG A 461 -9.77 -64.26 -83.10
#